data_AF-A0A3C1E026-F1
#
_entry.id   AF-A0A3C1E026-F1
#
_cell.length_a   1.000
_cell.length_b   1.000
_cell.length_c   1.000
_cell.angle_alpha   90.00
_cell.angle_beta   90.00
_cell.angle_gamma   90.00
#
_symmetry.space_group_name_H-M   'P 1'
#
loop_
_entity.id
_entity.type
_entity.pdbx_description
1 polymer ?
#
loop_
_entity_poly.entity_id
_entity_poly.type
_entity_poly.pdbx_seq_one_letter_code
_entity_poly.pdbx_strand_id
1 'polypeptide(L)'
;MRNQFRTFPGEIMEAGKMDGASDIRVLWRIVVPPSIPAITTMCLLVAMWTWNEFLIPLIMVSSENLRTAPLGLAFFQGQHITEYSLLAAAGTIVALPIVLL
;
A
#
# COMPACT_ATOMS: atom_id res chain seq x y z
N MET A 1 -12.10 4.53 3.60
CA MET A 1 -12.00 6.01 3.57
C MET A 1 -13.33 6.73 3.49
N ARG A 2 -14.16 6.48 2.46
CA ARG A 2 -15.43 7.21 2.30
C ARG A 2 -16.32 7.18 3.55
N ASN A 3 -16.41 6.03 4.23
CA ASN A 3 -17.19 5.91 5.46
C ASN A 3 -16.65 6.77 6.60
N GLN A 4 -15.33 6.73 6.84
CA GLN A 4 -14.65 7.51 7.89
C GLN A 4 -14.91 9.01 7.77
N PHE A 5 -14.82 9.57 6.56
CA PHE A 5 -15.09 10.99 6.35
C PHE A 5 -16.57 11.36 6.44
N ARG A 6 -17.49 10.42 6.14
CA ARG A 6 -18.93 10.63 6.31
C ARG A 6 -19.36 10.63 7.77
N THR A 7 -18.69 9.87 8.61
CA THR A 7 -18.95 9.80 10.05
C THR A 7 -18.29 10.94 10.82
N PHE A 8 -17.45 11.76 10.17
CA PHE A 8 -16.80 12.88 10.83
C PHE A 8 -17.84 13.97 11.17
N PRO A 9 -17.90 14.45 12.43
CA PRO A 9 -18.91 15.44 12.83
C PRO A 9 -18.69 16.76 12.08
N GLY A 10 -19.70 17.21 11.33
CA GLY A 10 -19.65 18.48 10.58
C GLY A 10 -19.46 19.69 11.51
N GLU A 11 -20.05 19.65 12.70
CA GLU A 11 -19.98 20.71 13.72
C GLU A 11 -18.54 21.06 14.12
N ILE A 12 -17.65 20.06 14.20
CA ILE A 12 -16.23 20.25 14.55
C ILE A 12 -15.49 21.01 13.43
N MET A 13 -15.87 20.76 12.18
CA MET A 13 -15.32 21.47 11.02
C MET A 13 -15.83 22.92 10.97
N GLU A 14 -17.11 23.15 11.27
CA GLU A 14 -17.70 24.49 11.34
C GLU A 14 -17.08 25.32 12.49
N ALA A 15 -16.87 24.72 13.66
CA ALA A 15 -16.17 25.35 14.77
C ALA A 15 -14.76 25.81 14.36
N GLY A 16 -13.98 24.94 13.71
CA GLY A 16 -12.65 25.30 13.21
C GLY A 16 -12.67 26.46 12.21
N LYS A 17 -13.72 26.57 11.37
CA LYS A 17 -13.90 27.71 10.46
C LYS A 17 -14.27 29.00 11.18
N MET A 18 -15.11 28.92 12.21
CA MET A 18 -15.41 30.07 13.08
C MET A 18 -14.16 30.58 13.81
N ASP A 19 -13.23 29.70 14.16
CA ASP A 19 -11.91 30.04 14.73
C ASP A 19 -10.91 30.59 13.69
N GLY A 20 -11.35 30.82 12.44
CA GLY A 20 -10.52 31.38 11.37
C GLY A 20 -9.54 30.39 10.74
N ALA A 21 -9.75 29.07 10.91
CA ALA A 21 -8.95 28.09 10.20
C ALA A 21 -9.30 28.06 8.69
N SER A 22 -8.28 28.12 7.83
CA SER A 22 -8.43 27.87 6.40
C SER A 22 -8.77 26.39 6.12
N ASP A 23 -9.37 26.09 4.97
CA ASP A 23 -9.77 24.71 4.62
C ASP A 23 -8.59 23.72 4.65
N ILE A 24 -7.39 24.14 4.21
CA ILE A 24 -6.16 23.32 4.34
C ILE A 24 -5.83 23.04 5.80
N ARG A 25 -5.97 24.04 6.68
CA ARG A 25 -5.68 23.88 8.12
C ARG A 25 -6.70 22.93 8.76
N VAL A 26 -7.97 23.06 8.42
CA VAL A 26 -9.03 22.15 8.86
C VAL A 26 -8.72 20.71 8.43
N LEU A 27 -8.36 20.49 7.17
CA LEU A 27 -8.01 19.16 6.68
C LEU A 27 -6.86 18.54 7.50
N TRP A 28 -5.71 19.21 7.54
CA TRP A 28 -4.49 18.63 8.10
C TRP A 28 -4.43 18.63 9.62
N ARG A 29 -5.10 19.56 10.31
CA ARG A 29 -5.06 19.66 11.77
C ARG A 29 -6.29 19.14 12.49
N ILE A 30 -7.44 19.05 11.82
CA ILE A 30 -8.71 18.66 12.45
C ILE A 30 -9.18 17.30 11.93
N VAL A 31 -9.20 17.09 10.61
CA VAL A 31 -9.77 15.88 10.01
C VAL A 31 -8.75 14.73 9.92
N VAL A 32 -7.52 15.02 9.50
CA VAL A 32 -6.48 13.99 9.28
C VAL A 32 -6.02 13.30 10.57
N PRO A 33 -5.69 14.00 11.67
CA PRO A 33 -5.16 13.34 12.88
C PRO A 33 -6.06 12.24 13.47
N PRO A 34 -7.39 12.45 13.67
CA PRO A 34 -8.26 11.37 14.14
C PRO A 34 -8.52 10.31 13.06
N SER A 35 -8.24 10.60 11.79
CA SER A 35 -8.35 9.64 10.69
C SER A 35 -7.09 8.81 10.48
N ILE A 36 -5.99 9.08 11.20
CA ILE A 36 -4.71 8.35 11.06
C ILE A 36 -4.90 6.83 11.13
N PRO A 37 -5.63 6.24 12.11
CA PRO A 37 -5.79 4.79 12.16
C PRO A 37 -6.43 4.20 10.90
N ALA A 38 -7.48 4.86 10.39
CA ALA A 38 -8.16 4.43 9.16
C ALA A 38 -7.28 4.62 7.91
N ILE A 39 -6.48 5.69 7.87
CA ILE A 39 -5.49 5.93 6.81
C ILE A 39 -4.43 4.84 6.83
N THR A 40 -3.87 4.52 7.99
CA THR A 40 -2.87 3.47 8.15
C THR A 40 -3.39 2.13 7.66
N THR A 41 -4.59 1.71 8.07
CA THR A 41 -5.18 0.45 7.59
C THR A 41 -5.32 0.43 6.07
N MET A 42 -5.79 1.51 5.46
CA MET A 42 -5.87 1.57 3.99
C MET A 42 -4.50 1.49 3.34
N CYS A 43 -3.51 2.24 3.84
CA CYS A 43 -2.16 2.23 3.31
C CYS A 43 -1.54 0.82 3.39
N LEU A 44 -1.71 0.13 4.51
CA LEU A 44 -1.25 -1.25 4.69
C LEU A 44 -1.90 -2.20 3.69
N LEU A 45 -3.23 -2.16 3.56
CA LEU A 45 -3.94 -3.01 2.61
C LEU A 45 -3.52 -2.73 1.17
N VAL A 46 -3.45 -1.46 0.77
CA VAL A 46 -3.03 -1.08 -0.58
C VAL A 46 -1.58 -1.51 -0.82
N ALA A 47 -0.66 -1.27 0.12
CA ALA A 47 0.73 -1.68 0.01
C ALA A 47 0.86 -3.20 -0.12
N MET A 48 0.12 -3.97 0.67
CA MET A 48 0.08 -5.43 0.59
C MET A 48 -0.39 -5.90 -0.80
N TRP A 49 -1.47 -5.30 -1.33
CA TRP A 49 -1.98 -5.63 -2.67
C TRP A 49 -0.98 -5.26 -3.77
N THR A 50 -0.44 -4.04 -3.74
CA THR A 50 0.51 -3.56 -4.75
C THR A 50 1.83 -4.32 -4.72
N TRP A 51 2.31 -4.72 -3.53
CA TRP A 51 3.53 -5.51 -3.39
C TRP A 51 3.38 -6.93 -3.96
N ASN A 52 2.20 -7.54 -3.82
CA ASN A 52 1.92 -8.87 -4.36
C ASN A 52 1.53 -8.86 -5.85
N GLU A 53 1.49 -7.69 -6.49
CA GLU A 53 1.06 -7.59 -7.88
C GLU A 53 2.05 -8.30 -8.82
N PHE A 54 1.52 -9.21 -9.62
CA PHE A 54 2.30 -10.09 -10.50
C PHE A 54 1.88 -9.94 -11.97
N LEU A 55 0.58 -9.89 -12.25
CA LEU A 55 0.07 -9.94 -13.63
C LEU A 55 0.39 -8.66 -14.39
N ILE A 56 0.21 -7.51 -13.75
CA ILE A 56 0.48 -6.23 -14.40
C ILE A 56 1.97 -6.10 -14.78
N PRO A 57 2.94 -6.34 -13.88
CA PRO A 57 4.35 -6.39 -14.23
C PRO A 57 4.68 -7.44 -15.31
N LEU A 58 4.11 -8.64 -15.23
CA LEU A 58 4.36 -9.71 -16.21
C LEU A 58 4.02 -9.26 -17.64
N ILE A 59 2.95 -8.50 -17.80
CA ILE A 59 2.47 -8.05 -19.11
C ILE A 59 3.17 -6.76 -19.55
N MET A 60 3.37 -5.81 -18.63
CA MET A 60 3.85 -4.46 -18.97
C MET A 60 5.38 -4.31 -18.94
N VAL A 61 6.08 -5.13 -18.14
CA VAL A 61 7.54 -5.01 -17.97
C VAL A 61 8.25 -5.96 -18.93
N SER A 62 8.94 -5.38 -19.91
CA SER A 62 9.77 -6.12 -20.86
C SER A 62 11.26 -6.12 -20.50
N SER A 63 11.75 -5.06 -19.83
CA SER A 63 13.17 -4.97 -19.43
C SER A 63 13.44 -5.64 -18.09
N GLU A 64 14.52 -6.41 -18.00
CA GLU A 64 14.93 -7.11 -16.79
C GLU A 64 15.14 -6.18 -15.57
N ASN A 65 15.67 -4.98 -15.80
CA ASN A 65 15.96 -4.00 -14.74
C ASN A 65 14.72 -3.39 -14.07
N LEU A 66 13.53 -3.61 -14.63
CA LEU A 66 12.26 -3.07 -14.12
C LEU A 66 11.35 -4.16 -13.54
N ARG A 67 11.84 -5.41 -13.45
CA ARG A 67 11.04 -6.52 -12.91
C ARG A 67 10.77 -6.30 -11.43
N THR A 68 9.51 -6.52 -11.04
CA THR A 68 9.13 -6.50 -9.63
C THR A 68 9.60 -7.77 -8.93
N ALA A 69 9.72 -7.72 -7.60
CA ALA A 69 10.17 -8.87 -6.81
C ALA A 69 9.31 -10.13 -7.03
N PRO A 70 7.95 -10.07 -7.03
CA PRO A 70 7.12 -11.24 -7.35
C PRO A 70 7.33 -11.76 -8.77
N LEU A 71 7.51 -10.86 -9.76
CA LEU A 71 7.79 -11.26 -11.14
C LEU A 71 9.16 -11.97 -11.26
N GLY A 72 10.16 -11.50 -10.51
CA GLY A 72 11.48 -12.12 -10.41
C GLY A 72 11.43 -13.56 -9.89
N LEU A 73 10.52 -13.86 -8.95
CA LEU A 73 10.38 -15.21 -8.39
C LEU A 73 9.99 -16.26 -9.44
N ALA A 74 9.21 -15.87 -10.45
CA ALA A 74 8.79 -16.79 -11.51
C ALA A 74 9.98 -17.31 -12.34
N PHE A 75 11.11 -16.60 -12.38
CA PHE A 75 12.30 -17.04 -13.10
C PHE A 75 13.06 -18.18 -12.40
N PHE A 76 12.84 -18.42 -11.11
CA PHE A 76 13.35 -19.62 -10.43
C PHE A 76 12.54 -20.89 -10.78
N GLN A 77 11.39 -20.73 -11.43
CA GLN A 77 10.59 -21.81 -12.00
C GLN A 77 10.87 -21.88 -13.51
N GLY A 78 11.99 -22.51 -13.88
CA GLY A 78 12.39 -22.68 -15.27
C GLY A 78 11.52 -23.68 -16.03
N GLN A 79 11.62 -23.70 -17.37
CA GLN A 79 10.82 -24.60 -18.21
C GLN A 79 11.12 -26.09 -18.02
N HIS A 80 12.33 -26.43 -17.55
CA HIS A 80 12.80 -27.81 -17.43
C HIS A 80 13.25 -28.18 -16.01
N ILE A 81 13.67 -27.21 -15.20
CA ILE A 81 14.17 -27.40 -13.84
C ILE A 81 13.66 -26.25 -12.97
N THR A 82 13.13 -26.61 -11.80
CA THR A 82 12.74 -25.66 -10.75
C THR A 82 13.76 -25.70 -9.62
N GLU A 83 14.39 -24.57 -9.33
CA GLU A 83 15.35 -24.43 -8.24
C GLU A 83 14.62 -24.15 -6.93
N TYR A 84 14.02 -25.19 -6.33
CA TYR A 84 13.17 -25.05 -5.15
C TYR A 84 13.87 -24.38 -3.96
N SER A 85 15.17 -24.63 -3.75
CA SER A 85 15.94 -23.98 -2.69
C SER A 85 16.08 -22.47 -2.90
N LEU A 86 16.37 -22.04 -4.14
CA LEU A 86 16.48 -20.62 -4.47
C LEU A 86 15.12 -19.93 -4.44
N LEU A 87 14.08 -20.60 -4.95
CA LEU A 87 12.71 -20.10 -4.92
C LEU A 87 12.21 -19.89 -3.49
N ALA A 88 12.46 -20.82 -2.57
CA ALA A 88 12.07 -20.71 -1.17
C ALA A 88 12.84 -19.59 -0.44
N ALA A 89 14.15 -19.48 -0.68
CA ALA A 89 14.98 -18.43 -0.10
C ALA A 89 14.54 -17.04 -0.58
N ALA A 90 14.38 -16.87 -1.90
CA ALA A 90 13.91 -15.62 -2.49
C ALA A 90 12.48 -15.29 -2.05
N GLY A 91 11.57 -16.28 -2.02
CA GLY A 91 10.19 -16.10 -1.59
C GLY A 91 10.10 -15.58 -0.15
N THR A 92 10.95 -16.06 0.75
CA THR A 92 11.02 -15.59 2.14
C THR A 92 11.47 -14.13 2.21
N ILE A 93 12.48 -13.75 1.42
CA ILE A 93 12.96 -12.36 1.33
C ILE A 93 11.87 -11.44 0.77
N VAL A 94 11.15 -11.88 -0.26
CA VAL A 94 10.06 -11.10 -0.87
C VAL A 94 8.85 -10.95 0.07
N ALA A 95 8.58 -11.94 0.92
CA ALA A 95 7.51 -11.86 1.92
C ALA A 95 7.84 -10.96 3.12
N LEU A 96 9.13 -10.79 3.44
CA LEU A 96 9.62 -10.11 4.65
C LEU A 96 9.06 -8.69 4.84
N PRO A 97 9.01 -7.81 3.82
CA PRO A 97 8.47 -6.46 3.97
C PRO A 97 6.99 -6.45 4.34
N ILE A 98 6.19 -7.39 3.82
CA ILE A 98 4.77 -7.49 4.16
C ILE A 98 4.59 -7.94 5.61
N VAL A 99 5.44 -8.85 6.09
CA VAL A 99 5.38 -9.33 7.48
C VAL A 99 5.76 -8.23 8.49
N LEU A 100 6.60 -7.27 8.08
CA LEU A 100 7.01 -6.16 8.94
C LEU A 100 6.05 -4.96 8.94
N LEU A 101 5.16 -4.86 7.95
CA LEU A 101 4.15 -3.81 7.82
C LEU A 101 3.02 -3.99 8.85
#